data_AF-A0A1V2JVM3-F1
#
_entry.id   AF-A0A1V2JVM3-F1
#
_cell.length_a   1.000
_cell.length_b   1.000
_cell.length_c   1.000
_cell.angle_alpha   90.00
_cell.angle_beta   90.00
_cell.angle_gamma   90.00
#
_symmetry.space_group_name_H-M   'P 1'
#
loop_
_entity.id
_entity.type
_entity.pdbx_description
1 polymer ?
#
loop_
_entity_poly.entity_id
_entity_poly.type
_entity_poly.pdbx_seq_one_letter_code
_entity_poly.pdbx_strand_id
1 'polypeptide(L)'
;MIDWLNENTGAVQGLASISVAVLTALLARFTYRYVNLTGAIAIAAKEQVELARAQAQVSSSLAELAQEQRALNQQRLDEVKDKEENNRQEGKRELERLAARLLSQLSGSSSEPELDYLKNSLPISEDVFDSIRKAAEQARDPNTGNLESTIASLEAIVALQKRIATSPQDSYVLSTSERESYKTNLRNARDGLKTFTSYRPNNERY
;
A
#
# COMPACT_ATOMS: atom_id res chain seq x y z
N MET A 1 46.32 -1.29 -95.27
CA MET A 1 45.51 -1.38 -94.02
C MET A 1 44.04 -1.01 -94.28
N ILE A 2 43.77 0.03 -95.08
CA ILE A 2 42.40 0.42 -95.48
C ILE A 2 41.74 -0.63 -96.39
N ASP A 3 42.47 -1.26 -97.32
CA ASP A 3 41.91 -2.26 -98.24
C ASP A 3 41.47 -3.55 -97.52
N TRP A 4 42.19 -3.97 -96.48
CA TRP A 4 41.84 -5.13 -95.66
C TRP A 4 40.55 -4.92 -94.87
N LEU A 5 40.34 -3.70 -94.36
CA LEU A 5 39.10 -3.31 -93.69
C LEU A 5 37.92 -3.33 -94.67
N ASN A 6 38.13 -2.89 -95.92
CA ASN A 6 37.09 -2.84 -96.94
C ASN A 6 36.63 -4.24 -97.38
N GLU A 7 37.57 -5.16 -97.55
CA GLU A 7 37.28 -6.56 -97.92
C GLU A 7 36.56 -7.34 -96.81
N ASN A 8 36.82 -6.99 -95.54
CA ASN A 8 36.20 -7.61 -94.36
C ASN A 8 35.06 -6.79 -93.75
N THR A 9 34.62 -5.70 -94.40
CA THR A 9 33.62 -4.77 -93.84
C THR A 9 32.31 -5.49 -93.50
N GLY A 10 31.89 -6.45 -94.33
CA GLY A 10 30.70 -7.27 -94.08
C GLY A 10 30.82 -8.14 -92.81
N ALA A 11 32.01 -8.70 -92.54
CA ALA A 11 32.25 -9.51 -91.34
C ALA A 11 32.25 -8.65 -90.07
N VAL A 12 32.85 -7.46 -90.13
CA VAL A 12 32.86 -6.51 -88.99
C VAL A 12 31.45 -6.02 -88.67
N GLN A 13 30.64 -5.70 -89.69
CA GLN A 13 29.24 -5.31 -89.49
C GLN A 13 28.38 -6.48 -88.96
N GLY A 14 28.62 -7.70 -89.44
CA GLY A 14 27.97 -8.91 -88.93
C GLY A 14 28.23 -9.12 -87.44
N LEU A 15 29.51 -9.08 -87.04
CA LEU A 15 29.91 -9.22 -85.63
C LEU A 15 29.35 -8.10 -84.74
N ALA A 16 29.29 -6.87 -85.25
CA ALA A 16 28.69 -5.75 -84.52
C ALA A 16 27.19 -5.97 -84.28
N SER A 17 26.44 -6.39 -85.30
CA SER A 17 24.99 -6.65 -85.16
C SER A 17 24.67 -7.78 -84.18
N ILE A 18 25.47 -8.84 -84.20
CA ILE A 18 25.37 -9.97 -83.24
C ILE A 18 25.67 -9.49 -81.82
N SER A 19 26.70 -8.67 -81.65
CA SER A 19 27.08 -8.14 -80.34
C SER A 19 25.97 -7.27 -79.74
N VAL A 20 25.35 -6.41 -80.57
CA VAL A 20 24.20 -5.60 -80.15
C VAL A 20 23.00 -6.48 -79.79
N ALA A 21 22.67 -7.49 -80.61
CA ALA A 21 21.55 -8.39 -80.33
C ALA A 21 21.74 -9.16 -79.01
N VAL A 22 22.96 -9.64 -78.74
CA VAL A 22 23.30 -10.32 -77.47
C VAL A 22 23.20 -9.35 -76.29
N LEU A 23 23.70 -8.12 -76.42
CA LEU A 23 23.58 -7.10 -75.38
C LEU A 23 22.12 -6.74 -75.10
N THR A 24 21.30 -6.56 -76.13
CA THR A 24 19.86 -6.28 -75.97
C THR A 24 19.15 -7.44 -75.30
N ALA A 25 19.44 -8.68 -75.67
CA ALA A 25 18.87 -9.87 -75.04
C ALA A 25 19.26 -9.99 -73.56
N LEU A 26 20.52 -9.71 -73.22
CA LEU A 26 20.98 -9.66 -71.83
C LEU A 26 20.29 -8.55 -71.05
N LEU A 27 20.21 -7.34 -71.62
CA LEU A 27 19.54 -6.22 -70.98
C LEU A 27 18.07 -6.53 -70.70
N ALA A 28 17.35 -7.08 -71.68
CA ALA A 28 15.96 -7.49 -71.53
C ALA A 28 15.80 -8.55 -70.43
N ARG A 29 16.70 -9.54 -70.36
CA ARG A 29 16.71 -10.56 -69.30
C ARG A 29 16.95 -9.95 -67.92
N PHE A 30 17.90 -9.03 -67.79
CA PHE A 30 18.17 -8.34 -66.53
C PHE A 30 17.00 -7.48 -66.09
N THR A 31 16.41 -6.71 -67.00
CA THR A 31 15.22 -5.90 -66.74
C THR A 31 14.06 -6.76 -66.27
N TYR A 32 13.79 -7.88 -66.96
CA TYR A 32 12.74 -8.81 -66.55
C TYR A 32 12.97 -9.36 -65.13
N ARG A 33 14.21 -9.78 -64.83
CA ARG A 33 14.56 -10.29 -63.49
C ARG A 33 14.44 -9.20 -62.42
N TYR A 34 14.87 -7.98 -62.73
CA TYR A 34 14.81 -6.85 -61.81
C TYR A 34 13.37 -6.46 -61.47
N VAL A 35 12.48 -6.41 -62.47
CA VAL A 35 11.05 -6.14 -62.27
C VAL A 35 10.39 -7.22 -61.41
N ASN A 36 10.68 -8.50 -61.67
CA ASN A 36 10.16 -9.59 -60.84
C ASN A 36 10.65 -9.52 -59.38
N LEU A 37 11.93 -9.23 -59.16
CA LEU A 37 12.48 -9.07 -57.81
C LEU A 37 11.87 -7.87 -57.09
N THR A 38 11.71 -6.75 -57.79
CA THR A 38 11.09 -5.53 -57.22
C THR A 38 9.63 -5.78 -56.87
N GLY A 39 8.89 -6.51 -57.71
CA GLY A 39 7.52 -6.94 -57.43
C GLY A 39 7.43 -7.81 -56.17
N ALA A 40 8.33 -8.80 -56.03
CA ALA A 40 8.37 -9.65 -54.84
C ALA A 40 8.70 -8.86 -53.57
N ILE A 41 9.64 -7.91 -53.64
CA ILE A 41 10.00 -7.03 -52.50
C ILE A 41 8.82 -6.14 -52.12
N ALA A 42 8.10 -5.59 -53.10
CA ALA A 42 6.93 -4.74 -52.84
C ALA A 42 5.80 -5.50 -52.14
N ILE A 43 5.59 -6.77 -52.49
CA ILE A 43 4.60 -7.63 -51.82
C ILE A 43 5.03 -7.93 -50.39
N ALA A 44 6.27 -8.36 -50.18
CA ALA A 44 6.80 -8.65 -48.84
C ALA A 44 6.79 -7.41 -47.93
N ALA A 45 7.08 -6.22 -48.48
CA ALA A 45 7.03 -4.96 -47.75
C ALA A 45 5.60 -4.63 -47.29
N LYS A 46 4.58 -4.91 -48.11
CA LYS A 46 3.17 -4.71 -47.72
C LYS A 46 2.78 -5.63 -46.56
N GLU A 47 3.16 -6.90 -46.63
CA GLU A 47 2.89 -7.87 -45.55
C GLU A 47 3.55 -7.47 -44.23
N GLN A 48 4.80 -6.99 -44.27
CA GLN A 48 5.49 -6.52 -43.06
C GLN A 48 4.83 -5.28 -42.45
N VAL A 49 4.35 -4.34 -43.27
CA VAL A 49 3.63 -3.16 -42.77
C VAL A 49 2.30 -3.56 -42.14
N GLU A 50 1.59 -4.53 -42.72
CA GLU A 50 0.33 -5.04 -42.17
C GLU A 50 0.54 -5.76 -40.83
N LEU A 51 1.56 -6.61 -40.74
CA LEU A 51 1.98 -7.25 -39.48
C LEU A 51 2.40 -6.23 -38.42
N ALA A 52 3.17 -5.21 -38.79
CA ALA A 52 3.57 -4.15 -37.87
C ALA A 52 2.36 -3.36 -37.35
N ARG A 53 1.35 -3.10 -38.19
CA ARG A 53 0.10 -2.46 -37.78
C ARG A 53 -0.71 -3.35 -36.85
N ALA A 54 -0.84 -4.63 -37.15
CA ALA A 54 -1.52 -5.59 -36.28
C ALA A 54 -0.83 -5.68 -34.91
N GLN A 55 0.50 -5.73 -34.88
CA GLN A 55 1.28 -5.73 -33.65
C GLN A 55 1.13 -4.42 -32.86
N ALA A 56 1.09 -3.27 -33.55
CA ALA A 56 0.84 -1.99 -32.90
C ALA A 56 -0.55 -1.94 -32.23
N GLN A 57 -1.59 -2.45 -32.89
CA GLN A 57 -2.95 -2.52 -32.33
C GLN A 57 -3.04 -3.45 -31.12
N VAL A 58 -2.34 -4.59 -31.14
CA VAL A 58 -2.25 -5.48 -29.98
C VAL A 58 -1.50 -4.82 -28.83
N SER A 59 -0.39 -4.12 -29.13
CA SER A 59 0.38 -3.43 -28.10
C SER A 59 -0.40 -2.29 -27.44
N SER A 60 -1.21 -1.54 -28.21
CA SER A 60 -2.03 -0.46 -27.66
C SER A 60 -3.16 -0.98 -26.77
N SER A 61 -3.83 -2.06 -27.18
CA SER A 61 -4.89 -2.68 -26.35
C SER A 61 -4.34 -3.28 -25.05
N LEU A 62 -3.16 -3.92 -25.10
CA LEU A 62 -2.48 -4.39 -23.89
C LEU A 62 -2.04 -3.23 -22.98
N ALA A 63 -1.58 -2.12 -23.56
CA ALA A 63 -1.22 -0.92 -22.79
C ALA A 63 -2.43 -0.30 -22.09
N GLU A 64 -3.59 -0.26 -22.77
CA GLU A 64 -4.86 0.20 -22.22
C GLU A 64 -5.33 -0.68 -21.06
N LEU A 65 -5.36 -2.01 -21.24
CA LEU A 65 -5.67 -2.96 -20.18
C LEU A 65 -4.72 -2.86 -18.98
N ALA A 66 -3.42 -2.66 -19.23
CA ALA A 66 -2.44 -2.47 -18.17
C ALA A 66 -2.65 -1.15 -17.40
N GLN A 67 -3.10 -0.09 -18.07
CA GLN A 67 -3.47 1.17 -17.42
C GLN A 67 -4.74 1.00 -16.59
N GLU A 68 -5.77 0.34 -17.11
CA GLU A 68 -7.01 0.07 -16.39
C GLU A 68 -6.76 -0.77 -15.13
N GLN A 69 -5.94 -1.82 -15.24
CA GLN A 69 -5.57 -2.64 -14.08
C GLN A 69 -4.82 -1.83 -13.02
N ARG A 70 -3.97 -0.88 -13.43
CA ARG A 70 -3.28 0.02 -12.49
C ARG A 70 -4.25 0.98 -11.80
N ALA A 71 -5.21 1.54 -12.55
CA ALA A 71 -6.24 2.42 -11.98
C ALA A 71 -7.11 1.68 -10.96
N LEU A 72 -7.55 0.46 -11.29
CA LEU A 72 -8.30 -0.40 -10.36
C LEU A 72 -7.48 -0.76 -9.11
N ASN A 73 -6.20 -1.09 -9.28
CA ASN A 73 -5.33 -1.39 -8.15
C ASN A 73 -5.10 -0.16 -7.25
N GLN A 74 -4.99 1.05 -7.83
CA GLN A 74 -4.92 2.30 -7.08
C GLN A 74 -6.22 2.56 -6.31
N GLN A 75 -7.38 2.42 -6.98
CA GLN A 75 -8.67 2.60 -6.32
C GLN A 75 -8.86 1.65 -5.13
N ARG A 76 -8.50 0.37 -5.29
CA ARG A 76 -8.58 -0.61 -4.18
C ARG A 76 -7.64 -0.25 -3.04
N LEU A 77 -6.46 0.29 -3.34
CA LEU A 77 -5.51 0.72 -2.31
C LEU A 77 -6.06 1.92 -1.53
N ASP A 78 -6.67 2.88 -2.21
CA ASP A 78 -7.25 4.06 -1.59
C ASP A 78 -8.48 3.69 -0.74
N GLU A 79 -9.35 2.80 -1.22
CA GLU A 79 -10.47 2.26 -0.42
C GLU A 79 -9.99 1.53 0.86
N VAL A 80 -8.88 0.78 0.78
CA VAL A 80 -8.31 0.11 1.94
C VAL A 80 -7.73 1.12 2.93
N LYS A 81 -7.04 2.16 2.44
CA LYS A 81 -6.52 3.23 3.29
C LYS A 81 -7.64 3.98 3.99
N ASP A 82 -8.71 4.35 3.28
CA ASP A 82 -9.85 5.05 3.86
C ASP A 82 -10.55 4.20 4.93
N LYS A 83 -10.70 2.89 4.68
CA LYS A 83 -11.23 1.95 5.69
C LYS A 83 -10.31 1.83 6.90
N GLU A 84 -9.00 1.74 6.70
CA GLU A 84 -8.04 1.67 7.81
C GLU A 84 -8.07 2.96 8.64
N GLU A 85 -8.13 4.11 8.00
CA GLU A 85 -8.22 5.42 8.66
C GLU A 85 -9.53 5.55 9.46
N ASN A 86 -10.67 5.15 8.88
CA ASN A 86 -11.95 5.11 9.59
C ASN A 86 -11.91 4.19 10.81
N ASN A 87 -11.37 2.98 10.67
CA ASN A 87 -11.24 2.03 11.78
C ASN A 87 -10.34 2.59 12.89
N ARG A 88 -9.24 3.27 12.54
CA ARG A 88 -8.38 3.95 13.52
C ARG A 88 -9.12 5.07 14.26
N GLN A 89 -9.90 5.88 13.55
CA GLN A 89 -10.69 6.96 14.16
C GLN A 89 -11.79 6.41 15.07
N GLU A 90 -12.47 5.34 14.66
CA GLU A 90 -13.47 4.67 15.49
C GLU A 90 -12.85 4.11 16.77
N GLY A 91 -11.71 3.41 16.66
CA GLY A 91 -10.95 2.93 17.82
C GLY A 91 -10.54 4.06 18.77
N LYS A 92 -10.10 5.21 18.24
CA LYS A 92 -9.80 6.41 19.05
C LYS A 92 -11.02 6.92 19.81
N ARG A 93 -12.17 7.04 19.15
CA ARG A 93 -13.42 7.49 19.78
C ARG A 93 -13.89 6.54 20.88
N GLU A 94 -13.76 5.23 20.65
CA GLU A 94 -14.06 4.23 21.68
C GLU A 94 -13.12 4.35 22.88
N LEU A 95 -11.82 4.52 22.62
CA LEU A 95 -10.81 4.72 23.68
C LEU A 95 -11.12 5.97 24.49
N GLU A 96 -11.46 7.09 23.86
CA GLU A 96 -11.87 8.32 24.55
C GLU A 96 -13.12 8.12 25.42
N ARG A 97 -14.13 7.41 24.91
CA ARG A 97 -15.35 7.08 25.68
C ARG A 97 -15.03 6.21 26.89
N LEU A 98 -14.21 5.18 26.72
CA LEU A 98 -13.78 4.28 27.79
C LEU A 98 -12.92 5.03 28.82
N ALA A 99 -11.98 5.86 28.36
CA ALA A 99 -11.13 6.68 29.21
C ALA A 99 -11.93 7.70 30.01
N ALA A 100 -12.92 8.36 29.40
CA ALA A 100 -13.82 9.28 30.10
C ALA A 100 -14.68 8.55 31.16
N ARG A 101 -15.17 7.34 30.85
CA ARG A 101 -15.92 6.52 31.81
C ARG A 101 -15.06 6.09 32.99
N LEU A 102 -13.82 5.65 32.74
CA LEU A 102 -12.85 5.33 33.79
C LEU A 102 -12.50 6.55 34.62
N LEU A 103 -12.23 7.70 34.00
CA LEU A 103 -11.97 8.94 34.71
C LEU A 103 -13.14 9.32 35.62
N SER A 104 -14.39 9.15 35.18
CA SER A 104 -15.56 9.38 36.03
C SER A 104 -15.65 8.42 37.21
N GLN A 105 -15.24 7.15 37.04
CA GLN A 105 -15.17 6.18 38.15
C GLN A 105 -14.06 6.55 39.14
N LEU A 106 -12.92 7.04 38.64
CA LEU A 106 -11.76 7.43 39.44
C LEU A 106 -11.90 8.83 40.08
N SER A 107 -12.66 9.76 39.48
CA SER A 107 -12.84 11.13 39.97
C SER A 107 -13.95 11.26 41.02
N GLY A 108 -14.79 10.23 41.19
CA GLY A 108 -15.87 10.21 42.18
C GLY A 108 -15.42 10.16 43.64
N SER A 109 -14.12 10.07 43.93
CA SER A 109 -13.59 9.97 45.28
C SER A 109 -12.47 10.99 45.52
N SER A 110 -12.84 12.20 45.96
CA SER A 110 -11.89 13.17 46.50
C SER A 110 -12.17 13.33 47.98
N SER A 111 -11.08 13.30 48.77
CA SER A 111 -10.94 13.38 50.24
C SER A 111 -11.42 12.15 51.02
N GLU A 112 -10.51 11.18 51.22
CA GLU A 112 -10.54 10.09 52.24
C GLU A 112 -11.90 9.36 52.42
N PRO A 113 -12.08 8.18 51.80
CA PRO A 113 -11.38 6.96 52.24
C PRO A 113 -10.99 6.05 51.05
N GLU A 114 -9.84 6.31 50.43
CA GLU A 114 -9.34 5.52 49.27
C GLU A 114 -9.10 4.04 49.60
N LEU A 115 -8.81 3.69 50.86
CA LEU A 115 -8.59 2.31 51.30
C LEU A 115 -9.88 1.53 51.55
N ASP A 116 -10.91 2.16 52.13
CA ASP A 116 -12.20 1.49 52.33
C ASP A 116 -12.90 1.27 50.99
N TYR A 117 -12.71 2.19 50.03
CA TYR A 117 -13.19 1.95 48.67
C TYR A 117 -12.47 0.77 48.02
N LEU A 118 -11.15 0.61 48.22
CA LEU A 118 -10.41 -0.54 47.68
C LEU A 118 -10.90 -1.88 48.27
N LYS A 119 -11.28 -1.90 49.55
CA LYS A 119 -11.87 -3.07 50.21
C LYS A 119 -13.32 -3.34 49.81
N ASN A 120 -14.08 -2.30 49.46
CA ASN A 120 -15.52 -2.38 49.21
C ASN A 120 -15.93 -2.20 47.73
N SER A 121 -14.98 -1.89 46.84
CA SER A 121 -15.25 -1.71 45.42
C SER A 121 -15.23 -3.05 44.69
N LEU A 122 -16.15 -3.18 43.75
CA LEU A 122 -16.11 -4.27 42.79
C LEU A 122 -14.81 -4.15 41.98
N PRO A 123 -14.08 -5.25 41.76
CA PRO A 123 -12.90 -5.23 40.91
C PRO A 123 -13.28 -4.67 39.54
N ILE A 124 -12.39 -3.84 38.96
CA ILE A 124 -12.57 -3.37 37.59
C ILE A 124 -12.75 -4.63 36.71
N SER A 125 -13.88 -4.70 35.99
CA SER A 125 -14.23 -5.86 35.18
C SER A 125 -13.14 -6.14 34.13
N GLU A 126 -12.77 -7.41 33.99
CA GLU A 126 -11.81 -7.89 32.98
C GLU A 126 -12.25 -7.46 31.57
N ASP A 127 -13.57 -7.37 31.30
CA ASP A 127 -14.13 -6.91 30.03
C ASP A 127 -13.79 -5.44 29.73
N VAL A 128 -13.77 -4.59 30.76
CA VAL A 128 -13.40 -3.17 30.62
C VAL A 128 -11.91 -3.07 30.31
N PHE A 129 -11.10 -3.94 30.91
CA PHE A 129 -9.67 -4.02 30.68
C PHE A 129 -9.34 -4.47 29.26
N ASP A 130 -9.97 -5.56 28.82
CA ASP A 130 -9.82 -6.10 27.46
C ASP A 130 -10.31 -5.12 26.40
N SER A 131 -11.38 -4.37 26.70
CA SER A 131 -11.87 -3.31 25.80
C SER A 131 -10.86 -2.16 25.65
N ILE A 132 -10.15 -1.78 26.71
CA ILE A 132 -9.12 -0.73 26.65
C ILE A 132 -7.88 -1.23 25.90
N ARG A 133 -7.44 -2.46 26.15
CA ARG A 133 -6.31 -3.07 25.43
C ARG A 133 -6.61 -3.17 23.94
N LYS A 134 -7.81 -3.66 23.58
CA LYS A 134 -8.24 -3.79 22.19
C LYS A 134 -8.39 -2.42 21.50
N ALA A 135 -8.95 -1.43 22.19
CA ALA A 135 -9.05 -0.07 21.67
C ALA A 135 -7.66 0.58 21.48
N ALA A 136 -6.71 0.33 22.40
CA ALA A 136 -5.32 0.82 22.28
C ALA A 136 -4.58 0.19 21.11
N GLU A 137 -4.73 -1.12 20.90
CA GLU A 137 -4.16 -1.84 19.75
C GLU A 137 -4.76 -1.35 18.42
N GLN A 138 -6.06 -1.06 18.40
CA GLN A 138 -6.76 -0.55 17.22
C GLN A 138 -6.39 0.91 16.88
N ALA A 139 -6.10 1.74 17.88
CA ALA A 139 -5.77 3.14 17.67
C ALA A 139 -4.41 3.37 16.98
N ARG A 140 -3.44 2.42 17.08
CA ARG A 140 -2.13 2.45 16.40
C ARG A 140 -1.40 3.81 16.43
N ASP A 141 -1.51 4.57 17.52
CA ASP A 141 -1.01 5.95 17.60
C ASP A 141 0.45 5.98 18.13
N PRO A 142 1.40 6.70 17.51
CA PRO A 142 2.80 6.80 17.96
C PRO A 142 3.02 7.39 19.37
N ASN A 143 1.98 7.93 20.03
CA ASN A 143 2.02 8.33 21.45
C ASN A 143 1.75 7.17 22.44
N THR A 144 1.82 5.91 21.97
CA THR A 144 1.59 4.67 22.74
C THR A 144 2.37 4.56 24.04
N GLY A 145 3.54 5.19 24.20
CA GLY A 145 4.31 5.10 25.45
C GLY A 145 3.55 5.60 26.69
N ASN A 146 2.72 6.64 26.54
CA ASN A 146 1.88 7.14 27.64
C ASN A 146 0.68 6.22 27.91
N LEU A 147 0.18 5.56 26.87
CA LEU A 147 -0.98 4.67 26.92
C LEU A 147 -0.60 3.30 27.52
N GLU A 148 0.56 2.77 27.16
CA GLU A 148 1.16 1.56 27.75
C GLU A 148 1.45 1.75 29.25
N SER A 149 2.02 2.90 29.63
CA SER A 149 2.24 3.25 31.04
C SER A 149 0.92 3.38 31.83
N THR A 150 -0.12 3.92 31.19
CA THR A 150 -1.47 4.01 31.76
C THR A 150 -2.10 2.62 31.94
N ILE A 151 -1.97 1.74 30.94
CA ILE A 151 -2.43 0.36 30.99
C ILE A 151 -1.71 -0.39 32.12
N ALA A 152 -0.38 -0.32 32.20
CA ALA A 152 0.40 -0.95 33.26
C ALA A 152 0.00 -0.48 34.66
N SER A 153 -0.29 0.83 34.80
CA SER A 153 -0.78 1.40 36.06
C SER A 153 -2.16 0.85 36.44
N LEU A 154 -3.05 0.66 35.47
CA LEU A 154 -4.36 0.03 35.67
C LEU A 154 -4.23 -1.48 35.99
N GLU A 155 -3.33 -2.22 35.34
CA GLU A 155 -3.07 -3.64 35.64
C GLU A 155 -2.62 -3.83 37.09
N ALA A 156 -1.73 -2.97 37.58
CA ALA A 156 -1.25 -3.01 38.96
C ALA A 156 -2.36 -2.75 39.98
N ILE A 157 -3.30 -1.86 39.67
CA ILE A 157 -4.49 -1.59 40.50
C ILE A 157 -5.41 -2.82 40.54
N VAL A 158 -5.70 -3.43 39.39
CA VAL A 158 -6.56 -4.62 39.29
C VAL A 158 -5.95 -5.81 40.02
N ALA A 159 -4.64 -6.05 39.86
CA ALA A 159 -3.95 -7.12 40.56
C ALA A 159 -4.05 -6.98 42.08
N LEU A 160 -3.98 -5.74 42.60
CA LEU A 160 -4.10 -5.44 44.02
C LEU A 160 -5.55 -5.63 44.52
N GLN A 161 -6.55 -5.18 43.75
CA GLN A 161 -7.97 -5.42 44.03
C GLN A 161 -8.32 -6.91 44.06
N LYS A 162 -7.80 -7.69 43.09
CA LYS A 162 -8.01 -9.14 43.00
C LYS A 162 -7.43 -9.87 44.22
N ARG A 163 -6.21 -9.49 44.65
CA ARG A 163 -5.57 -10.04 45.86
C ARG A 163 -6.41 -9.81 47.11
N ILE A 164 -6.95 -8.60 47.26
CA ILE A 164 -7.81 -8.23 48.39
C ILE A 164 -9.13 -8.99 48.36
N ALA A 165 -9.74 -9.13 47.18
CA ALA A 165 -10.98 -9.90 47.00
C ALA A 165 -10.80 -11.40 47.27
N THR A 166 -9.63 -11.97 46.98
CA THR A 166 -9.31 -13.38 47.27
C THR A 166 -8.84 -13.63 48.70
N SER A 167 -8.57 -12.58 49.49
CA SER A 167 -8.18 -12.71 50.88
C SER A 167 -9.42 -12.82 51.77
N PRO A 168 -9.41 -13.58 52.87
CA PRO A 168 -10.50 -13.58 53.84
C PRO A 168 -10.75 -12.14 54.30
N GLN A 169 -11.99 -11.64 54.12
CA GLN A 169 -12.39 -10.22 54.17
C GLN A 169 -11.88 -9.41 55.38
N ASP A 170 -11.56 -10.07 56.50
CA ASP A 170 -11.15 -9.44 57.75
C ASP A 170 -9.64 -9.47 58.05
N SER A 171 -8.82 -10.06 57.16
CA SER A 171 -7.40 -10.33 57.47
C SER A 171 -6.38 -9.57 56.60
N TYR A 172 -6.79 -8.98 55.49
CA TYR A 172 -5.85 -8.29 54.60
C TYR A 172 -5.53 -6.87 55.10
N VAL A 173 -4.30 -6.70 55.55
CA VAL A 173 -3.74 -5.39 55.91
C VAL A 173 -2.77 -4.96 54.82
N LEU A 174 -3.11 -3.89 54.09
CA LEU A 174 -2.18 -3.33 53.10
C LEU A 174 -0.92 -2.82 53.79
N SER A 175 0.23 -3.28 53.32
CA SER A 175 1.52 -2.73 53.72
C SER A 175 1.65 -1.26 53.27
N THR A 176 2.55 -0.52 53.90
CA THR A 176 2.80 0.89 53.55
C THR A 176 3.28 1.03 52.10
N SER A 177 4.10 0.09 51.61
CA SER A 177 4.57 0.06 50.22
C SER A 177 3.44 -0.20 49.23
N GLU A 178 2.52 -1.12 49.52
CA GLU A 178 1.34 -1.38 48.68
C GLU A 178 0.41 -0.18 48.60
N ARG A 179 0.22 0.54 49.72
CA ARG A 179 -0.58 1.77 49.76
C ARG A 179 0.02 2.86 48.88
N GLU A 180 1.32 3.10 49.00
CA GLU A 180 2.01 4.13 48.22
C GLU A 180 2.11 3.74 46.74
N SER A 181 2.29 2.45 46.44
CA SER A 181 2.24 1.92 45.07
C SER A 181 0.86 2.11 44.45
N TYR A 182 -0.22 1.80 45.19
CA TYR A 182 -1.59 2.03 44.72
C TYR A 182 -1.87 3.49 44.41
N LYS A 183 -1.53 4.41 45.33
CA LYS A 183 -1.71 5.87 45.11
C LYS A 183 -0.92 6.36 43.90
N THR A 184 0.30 5.89 43.73
CA THR A 184 1.17 6.27 42.60
C THR A 184 0.58 5.77 41.29
N ASN A 185 0.18 4.50 41.22
CA ASN A 185 -0.44 3.92 40.03
C ASN A 185 -1.78 4.59 39.71
N LEU A 186 -2.57 4.95 40.73
CA LEU A 186 -3.85 5.64 40.53
C LEU A 186 -3.65 7.06 40.00
N ARG A 187 -2.65 7.78 40.51
CA ARG A 187 -2.25 9.09 39.99
C ARG A 187 -1.76 8.98 38.54
N ASN A 188 -0.87 8.04 38.25
CA ASN A 188 -0.33 7.81 36.91
C ASN A 188 -1.43 7.42 35.92
N ALA A 189 -2.34 6.53 36.30
CA ALA A 189 -3.47 6.14 35.48
C ALA A 189 -4.40 7.35 35.22
N ARG A 190 -4.71 8.15 36.24
CA ARG A 190 -5.55 9.34 36.09
C ARG A 190 -4.90 10.38 35.19
N ASP A 191 -3.62 10.67 35.40
CA ASP A 191 -2.89 11.69 34.63
C ASP A 191 -2.66 11.24 33.18
N GLY A 192 -2.43 9.94 32.96
CA GLY A 192 -2.36 9.33 31.63
C GLY A 192 -3.69 9.37 30.89
N LEU A 193 -4.79 8.96 31.53
CA LEU A 193 -6.14 9.05 30.97
C LEU A 193 -6.57 10.50 30.71
N LYS A 194 -6.18 11.44 31.58
CA LYS A 194 -6.48 12.87 31.40
C LYS A 194 -5.71 13.44 30.21
N THR A 195 -4.43 13.11 30.09
CA THR A 195 -3.61 13.49 28.93
C THR A 195 -4.23 12.96 27.64
N PHE A 196 -4.68 11.70 27.64
CA PHE A 196 -5.34 11.07 26.49
C PHE A 196 -6.67 11.75 26.13
N THR A 197 -7.57 11.96 27.08
CA THR A 197 -8.87 12.61 26.85
C THR A 197 -8.79 14.11 26.57
N SER A 198 -7.71 14.77 26.99
CA SER A 198 -7.43 16.18 26.66
C SER A 198 -6.78 16.37 25.29
N TYR A 199 -6.31 15.29 24.65
CA TYR A 199 -5.68 15.33 23.34
C TYR A 199 -6.75 15.47 22.24
N ARG A 200 -7.25 16.70 22.04
CA ARG A 200 -7.97 17.03 20.80
C ARG A 200 -6.97 17.03 19.64
N PRO A 201 -7.19 16.28 18.55
CA PRO A 201 -6.44 16.51 17.33
C PRO A 201 -6.67 17.95 16.87
N ASN A 202 -5.58 18.68 16.55
CA ASN A 202 -5.60 20.07 16.10
C ASN A 202 -6.44 20.31 14.81
N ASN A 203 -7.01 19.26 14.22
CA ASN A 203 -7.70 19.30 12.94
C ASN A 203 -9.22 19.50 13.08
N GLU A 204 -9.77 19.63 14.29
CA GLU A 204 -11.18 20.02 14.54
C GLU A 204 -11.31 21.51 14.90
N ARG A 205 -10.64 22.40 14.15
CA ARG A 205 -11.02 23.81 14.09
C ARG A 205 -11.68 24.07 12.74
N TYR A 206 -13.02 23.98 12.76
CA TYR A 206 -13.98 24.57 11.81
C TYR A 206 -13.73 24.39 10.31
#